data_AF-A0A1S4DIX4-F1
#
_entry.id   AF-A0A1S4DIX4-F1
#
_cell.length_a   1.000
_cell.length_b   1.000
_cell.length_c   1.000
_cell.angle_alpha   90.00
_cell.angle_beta   90.00
_cell.angle_gamma   90.00
#
_symmetry.space_group_name_H-M   'P 1'
#
loop_
_entity.id
_entity.type
_entity.pdbx_description
1 polymer ?
#
loop_
_entity_poly.entity_id
_entity_poly.type
_entity_poly.pdbx_seq_one_letter_code
_entity_poly.pdbx_strand_id
1 'polypeptide(L)'
;MSKIEEIDPHVKAYLYDIGYHRWSQVHTTVNRTWTMTSNITELLNAVTKYARELPIVELLEYMRTLLERWTKEKLLKSKGTFTYLGFKFNKELDDNRTLSHKLRVRAATDYIHTILDGVRRYIVCLENKRCSCGQFQLD
;
A
#
# COMPACT_ATOMS: atom_id res chain seq x y z
N MET A 1 -15.45 -8.94 22.50
CA MET A 1 -15.18 -8.69 23.93
C MET A 1 -16.09 -9.49 24.83
N SER A 2 -17.41 -9.51 24.65
CA SER A 2 -18.33 -10.31 25.49
C SER A 2 -17.99 -11.81 25.51
N LYS A 3 -17.66 -12.42 24.36
CA LYS A 3 -17.20 -13.82 24.29
C LYS A 3 -15.88 -14.11 25.03
N ILE A 4 -15.01 -13.10 25.21
CA ILE A 4 -13.73 -13.26 25.93
C ILE A 4 -13.96 -13.11 27.44
N GLU A 5 -14.87 -12.22 27.83
CA GLU A 5 -15.31 -12.02 29.21
C GLU A 5 -15.99 -13.26 29.80
N GLU A 6 -16.74 -14.00 28.98
CA GLU A 6 -17.34 -15.29 29.35
C GLU A 6 -16.30 -16.38 29.60
N ILE A 7 -15.11 -16.29 29.01
CA ILE A 7 -14.02 -17.27 29.19
C ILE A 7 -13.18 -16.90 30.42
N ASP A 8 -12.69 -15.66 30.48
CA ASP A 8 -11.97 -15.13 31.63
C ASP A 8 -12.02 -13.59 31.67
N PRO A 9 -12.62 -12.99 32.73
CA PRO A 9 -12.63 -11.55 32.94
C PRO A 9 -11.24 -10.91 33.03
N HIS A 10 -10.23 -11.62 33.55
CA HIS A 10 -8.86 -11.10 33.69
C HIS A 10 -8.18 -10.95 32.33
N VAL A 11 -8.45 -11.86 31.40
CA VAL A 11 -7.97 -11.77 30.03
C VAL A 11 -8.56 -10.54 29.33
N LYS A 12 -9.84 -10.23 29.57
CA LYS A 12 -10.46 -8.99 29.06
C LYS A 12 -9.73 -7.75 29.58
N ALA A 13 -9.48 -7.65 30.88
CA ALA A 13 -8.78 -6.51 31.48
C ALA A 13 -7.35 -6.37 30.91
N TYR A 14 -6.59 -7.46 30.88
CA TYR A 14 -5.24 -7.49 30.31
C TYR A 14 -5.22 -7.05 28.84
N LEU A 15 -6.18 -7.51 28.02
CA LEU A 15 -6.28 -7.11 26.62
C LEU A 15 -6.54 -5.59 26.48
N TYR A 16 -7.37 -5.00 27.33
CA TYR A 16 -7.54 -3.54 27.32
C TYR A 16 -6.25 -2.79 27.68
N ASP A 17 -5.52 -3.27 28.69
CA ASP A 17 -4.27 -2.65 29.15
C ASP A 17 -3.16 -2.68 28.09
N ILE A 18 -2.99 -3.80 27.39
CA ILE A 18 -1.97 -3.89 26.31
C ILE A 18 -2.35 -3.08 25.07
N GLY A 19 -3.62 -2.72 24.92
CA GLY A 19 -4.18 -1.94 23.81
C GLY A 19 -4.34 -2.71 22.49
N TYR A 20 -5.34 -2.31 21.70
CA TYR A 20 -5.71 -2.94 20.40
C TYR A 20 -4.55 -3.09 19.40
N HIS A 21 -3.51 -2.27 19.51
CA HIS A 21 -2.31 -2.34 18.67
C HIS A 21 -1.47 -3.62 18.91
N ARG A 22 -1.70 -4.35 20.01
CA ARG A 22 -1.00 -5.61 20.35
C ARG A 22 -1.88 -6.86 20.22
N TRP A 23 -3.16 -6.71 19.89
CA TRP A 23 -4.08 -7.84 19.79
C TRP A 23 -3.77 -8.72 18.58
N SER A 24 -4.22 -9.98 18.64
CA SER A 24 -4.13 -10.92 17.53
C SER A 24 -4.87 -10.38 16.31
N GLN A 25 -4.34 -10.71 15.13
CA GLN A 25 -4.72 -10.14 13.83
C GLN A 25 -6.23 -10.22 13.51
N VAL A 26 -6.92 -11.24 14.02
CA VAL A 26 -8.37 -11.44 13.83
C VAL A 26 -9.21 -10.32 14.46
N HIS A 27 -8.65 -9.58 15.42
CA HIS A 27 -9.34 -8.52 16.16
C HIS A 27 -8.74 -7.12 15.95
N THR A 28 -7.84 -6.95 14.99
CA THR A 28 -7.25 -5.65 14.68
C THR A 28 -8.10 -4.90 13.67
N THR A 29 -8.51 -3.67 13.98
CA THR A 29 -9.27 -2.80 13.06
C THR A 29 -8.47 -2.44 11.80
N VAL A 30 -7.14 -2.54 11.87
CA VAL A 30 -6.23 -2.20 10.77
C VAL A 30 -5.71 -3.48 10.15
N ASN A 31 -5.86 -3.62 8.83
CA ASN A 31 -5.31 -4.74 8.07
C ASN A 31 -3.76 -4.70 8.15
N ARG A 32 -3.17 -5.54 9.01
CA ARG A 32 -1.72 -5.54 9.30
C ARG A 32 -0.89 -6.26 8.24
N THR A 33 -1.50 -7.00 7.32
CA THR A 33 -0.76 -7.70 6.26
C THR A 33 -1.03 -7.08 4.91
N TRP A 34 0.06 -6.81 4.19
CA TRP A 34 0.06 -6.65 2.74
C TRP A 34 0.02 -8.02 2.02
N THR A 35 0.26 -9.10 2.77
CA THR A 35 0.31 -10.47 2.28
C THR A 35 -1.10 -10.96 1.95
N MET A 36 -1.39 -10.95 0.66
CA MET A 36 -2.59 -11.53 0.09
C MET A 36 -2.65 -13.02 0.44
N THR A 37 -3.61 -13.42 1.28
CA THR A 37 -3.81 -14.83 1.71
C THR A 37 -4.45 -15.69 0.63
N SER A 38 -4.86 -15.12 -0.49
CA SER A 38 -5.41 -15.88 -1.62
C SER A 38 -4.28 -16.47 -2.45
N ASN A 39 -4.23 -17.80 -2.54
CA ASN A 39 -3.39 -18.51 -3.49
C ASN A 39 -3.77 -18.08 -4.91
N ILE A 40 -2.86 -17.37 -5.58
CA ILE A 40 -3.09 -16.79 -6.92
C ILE A 40 -3.45 -17.88 -7.93
N THR A 41 -2.85 -19.07 -7.81
CA THR A 41 -3.11 -20.19 -8.73
C THR A 41 -4.53 -20.74 -8.58
N GLU A 42 -5.02 -20.88 -7.36
CA GLU A 42 -6.37 -21.37 -7.07
C GLU A 42 -7.45 -20.38 -7.54
N LEU A 43 -7.23 -19.09 -7.28
CA LEU A 43 -8.13 -18.04 -7.75
C LEU A 43 -8.21 -18.00 -9.28
N LEU A 44 -7.07 -18.06 -9.96
CA LEU A 44 -7.01 -18.09 -11.43
C LEU A 44 -7.70 -19.35 -11.98
N ASN A 45 -7.48 -20.50 -11.37
CA ASN A 45 -8.13 -21.75 -11.77
C ASN A 45 -9.66 -21.67 -11.62
N ALA A 46 -10.16 -21.08 -10.53
CA ALA A 46 -11.59 -20.90 -10.30
C ALA A 46 -12.22 -19.93 -11.32
N VAL A 47 -11.58 -18.79 -11.55
CA VAL A 47 -12.10 -17.75 -12.44
C VAL A 47 -12.06 -18.18 -13.91
N THR A 48 -11.02 -18.90 -14.33
CA THR A 48 -10.86 -19.36 -15.72
C THR A 48 -11.51 -20.71 -16.01
N LYS A 49 -12.16 -21.36 -15.03
CA LYS A 49 -12.68 -22.73 -15.13
C LYS A 49 -13.47 -22.97 -16.43
N TYR A 50 -14.46 -22.13 -16.71
CA TYR A 50 -15.33 -22.26 -17.88
C TYR A 50 -14.71 -21.69 -19.15
N ALA A 51 -13.85 -20.67 -19.03
CA ALA A 51 -13.19 -20.07 -20.18
C ALA A 51 -12.21 -21.03 -20.86
N ARG A 52 -11.68 -22.03 -20.14
CA ARG A 52 -10.78 -23.06 -20.69
C ARG A 52 -11.43 -23.99 -21.71
N GLU A 53 -12.75 -24.06 -21.72
CA GLU A 53 -13.52 -24.84 -22.69
C GLU A 53 -13.72 -24.08 -24.01
N LEU A 54 -13.38 -22.78 -24.03
CA LEU A 54 -13.51 -21.93 -25.22
C LEU A 54 -12.35 -22.14 -26.20
N PRO A 55 -12.57 -21.85 -27.50
CA PRO A 55 -11.49 -21.76 -28.49
C PRO A 55 -10.38 -20.80 -28.04
N ILE A 56 -9.15 -21.05 -28.49
CA ILE A 56 -7.95 -20.32 -28.01
C ILE A 56 -8.07 -18.80 -28.13
N VAL A 57 -8.71 -18.30 -29.18
CA VAL A 57 -8.93 -16.86 -29.41
C VAL A 57 -9.88 -16.27 -28.36
N GLU A 58 -10.97 -16.96 -28.06
CA GLU A 58 -11.96 -16.53 -27.08
C GLU A 58 -11.42 -16.60 -25.64
N LEU A 59 -10.62 -17.61 -25.34
CA LEU A 59 -9.92 -17.72 -24.06
C LEU A 59 -8.95 -16.54 -23.85
N LEU A 60 -8.20 -16.15 -24.88
CA LEU A 60 -7.27 -15.02 -24.80
C LEU A 60 -8.01 -13.69 -24.58
N GLU A 61 -9.13 -13.47 -25.28
CA GLU A 61 -9.94 -12.27 -25.06
C GLU A 61 -10.59 -12.26 -23.67
N TYR A 62 -11.03 -13.42 -23.16
CA TYR A 62 -11.50 -13.54 -21.79
C TYR A 62 -10.41 -13.17 -20.76
N MET A 63 -9.19 -13.68 -20.93
CA MET A 63 -8.08 -13.34 -20.03
C MET A 63 -7.73 -11.85 -20.08
N ARG A 64 -7.71 -11.26 -21.28
CA ARG A 64 -7.44 -9.83 -21.46
C ARG A 64 -8.48 -8.98 -20.73
N THR A 65 -9.77 -9.22 -20.99
CA THR A 65 -10.87 -8.47 -20.36
C THR A 65 -10.88 -8.62 -18.83
N LEU A 66 -10.54 -9.82 -18.33
CA LEU A 66 -10.37 -10.07 -16.90
C LEU A 66 -9.29 -9.18 -16.29
N LEU A 67 -8.09 -9.14 -16.89
CA LEU A 67 -6.96 -8.34 -16.42
C LEU A 67 -7.25 -6.84 -16.50
N GLU A 68 -7.89 -6.38 -17.58
CA GLU A 68 -8.29 -4.98 -17.74
C GLU A 68 -9.27 -4.55 -16.65
N ARG A 69 -10.31 -5.36 -16.38
CA ARG A 69 -11.28 -5.10 -15.30
C ARG A 69 -10.58 -5.04 -13.95
N TRP A 70 -9.74 -6.04 -13.66
CA TRP A 70 -9.08 -6.13 -12.36
C TRP A 70 -8.12 -4.95 -12.12
N THR A 71 -7.43 -4.52 -13.18
CA THR A 71 -6.55 -3.35 -13.13
C THR A 71 -7.36 -2.07 -12.89
N LYS A 72 -8.49 -1.89 -13.57
CA LYS A 72 -9.39 -0.74 -13.37
C LYS A 72 -9.94 -0.70 -11.95
N GLU A 73 -10.41 -1.82 -11.42
CA GLU A 73 -10.91 -1.92 -10.04
C GLU A 73 -9.83 -1.62 -9.01
N LYS A 74 -8.61 -2.15 -9.21
CA LYS A 74 -7.46 -1.88 -8.35
C LYS A 74 -7.09 -0.41 -8.36
N LEU A 75 -7.09 0.22 -9.54
CA LEU A 75 -6.81 1.66 -9.69
C LEU A 75 -7.90 2.52 -9.01
N LEU A 76 -9.17 2.18 -9.19
CA LEU A 76 -10.29 2.86 -8.53
C LEU A 76 -10.19 2.75 -7.01
N LYS A 77 -9.94 1.55 -6.48
CA LYS A 77 -9.70 1.35 -5.04
C LYS A 77 -8.49 2.16 -4.58
N SER A 78 -7.37 2.13 -5.29
CA SER A 78 -6.18 2.91 -4.94
C SER A 78 -6.46 4.41 -4.88
N LYS A 79 -7.26 4.95 -5.81
CA LYS A 79 -7.64 6.37 -5.84
C LYS A 79 -8.60 6.75 -4.72
N GLY A 80 -9.50 5.85 -4.32
CA GLY A 80 -10.49 6.08 -3.27
C GLY A 80 -10.03 5.72 -1.85
N THR A 81 -8.91 5.00 -1.70
CA THR A 81 -8.44 4.54 -0.39
C THR A 81 -7.50 5.59 0.22
N PHE A 82 -8.02 6.38 1.16
CA PHE A 82 -7.18 7.08 2.14
C PHE A 82 -6.77 6.07 3.22
N THR A 83 -5.70 5.32 2.96
CA THR A 83 -5.18 4.37 3.94
C THR A 83 -4.22 5.07 4.88
N TYR A 84 -4.53 5.06 6.16
CA TYR A 84 -3.53 5.26 7.20
C TYR A 84 -2.62 4.02 7.18
N LEU A 85 -1.32 4.22 6.93
CA LEU A 85 -0.32 3.18 7.13
C LEU A 85 -0.24 2.78 8.61
N GLY A 86 0.59 1.79 8.95
CA GLY A 86 0.93 1.54 10.35
C GLY A 86 1.49 2.82 11.01
N PHE A 87 1.24 3.01 12.31
CA PHE A 87 1.58 4.24 13.06
C PHE A 87 2.99 4.77 12.77
N LYS A 88 3.99 3.90 12.73
CA LYS A 88 5.38 4.25 12.42
C LYS A 88 5.51 4.97 11.06
N PHE A 89 4.95 4.38 10.01
CA PHE A 89 5.07 4.90 8.65
C PHE A 89 4.20 6.13 8.42
N ASN A 90 3.02 6.21 9.04
CA ASN A 90 2.25 7.46 8.99
C ASN A 90 2.98 8.60 9.67
N LYS A 91 3.58 8.35 10.84
CA LYS A 91 4.35 9.38 11.54
C LYS A 91 5.51 9.87 10.68
N GLU A 92 6.25 8.95 10.06
CA GLU A 92 7.33 9.30 9.13
C GLU A 92 6.83 10.08 7.91
N LEU A 93 5.66 9.72 7.35
CA LEU A 93 5.04 10.49 6.27
C LEU A 93 4.61 11.89 6.71
N ASP A 94 4.03 12.04 7.90
CA ASP A 94 3.61 13.34 8.44
C ASP A 94 4.81 14.23 8.76
N ASP A 95 5.88 13.66 9.30
CA ASP A 95 7.15 14.36 9.53
C ASP A 95 7.75 14.83 8.19
N ASN A 96 7.81 13.94 7.19
CA ASN A 96 8.28 14.27 5.84
C ASN A 96 7.40 15.32 5.14
N ARG A 97 6.08 15.24 5.31
CA ARG A 97 5.14 16.24 4.80
C ARG A 97 5.43 17.61 5.42
N THR A 98 5.59 17.67 6.74
CA THR A 98 5.94 18.89 7.48
C THR A 98 7.26 19.49 7.00
N LEU A 99 8.28 18.65 6.77
CA LEU A 99 9.56 19.09 6.21
C LEU A 99 9.41 19.61 4.78
N SER A 100 8.63 18.92 3.94
CA SER A 100 8.42 19.28 2.54
C SER A 100 7.79 20.67 2.35
N HIS A 101 6.99 21.15 3.31
CA HIS A 101 6.38 22.48 3.25
C HIS A 101 7.43 23.61 3.21
N LYS A 102 8.65 23.36 3.68
CA LYS A 102 9.77 24.31 3.62
C LYS A 102 10.53 24.24 2.31
N LEU A 103 10.31 23.19 1.52
CA LEU A 103 11.03 22.94 0.28
C LEU A 103 10.29 23.59 -0.90
N ARG A 104 11.04 24.30 -1.75
CA ARG A 104 10.52 24.85 -2.99
C ARG A 104 10.98 23.99 -4.16
N VAL A 105 10.04 23.35 -4.84
CA VAL A 105 10.31 22.53 -6.03
C VAL A 105 10.16 23.36 -7.30
N ARG A 106 11.12 23.25 -8.21
CA ARG A 106 11.08 23.80 -9.56
C ARG A 106 11.32 22.68 -10.56
N ALA A 107 10.36 22.43 -11.43
CA ALA A 107 10.54 21.50 -12.54
C ALA A 107 11.43 22.16 -13.61
N ALA A 108 12.46 21.43 -14.04
CA ALA A 108 13.23 21.76 -15.24
C ALA A 108 12.70 20.98 -16.44
N THR A 109 12.31 19.72 -16.22
CA THR A 109 11.62 18.83 -17.16
C THR A 109 10.63 17.96 -16.38
N ASP A 110 9.91 17.06 -17.06
CA ASP A 110 9.01 16.09 -16.44
C ASP A 110 9.71 15.14 -15.45
N TYR A 111 11.03 14.98 -15.58
CA TYR A 111 11.81 14.04 -14.76
C TYR A 111 12.85 14.73 -13.88
N ILE A 112 13.30 15.94 -14.24
CA ILE A 112 14.34 16.67 -13.52
C ILE A 112 13.73 17.81 -12.71
N HIS A 113 13.95 17.73 -11.40
CA HIS A 113 13.42 18.67 -10.43
C HIS A 113 14.56 19.28 -9.62
N THR A 114 14.52 20.60 -9.48
CA THR A 114 15.40 21.32 -8.56
C THR A 114 14.63 21.60 -7.28
N ILE A 115 15.15 21.10 -6.15
CA ILE A 115 14.58 21.32 -4.82
C ILE A 115 15.44 22.35 -4.09
N LEU A 116 14.81 23.38 -3.55
CA LEU A 116 15.46 24.43 -2.77
C LEU A 116 15.04 24.31 -1.30
N ASP A 117 16.01 24.22 -0.41
CA ASP A 117 15.86 24.18 1.04
C ASP A 117 16.57 25.40 1.65
N GLY A 118 15.94 26.56 1.51
CA GLY A 118 16.53 27.87 1.83
C GLY A 118 17.80 28.15 1.03
N VAL A 119 18.96 27.78 1.59
CA VAL A 119 20.29 28.00 1.01
C VAL A 119 20.75 26.80 0.16
N ARG A 120 20.28 25.59 0.48
CA ARG A 120 20.73 24.37 -0.21
C ARG A 120 19.90 24.11 -1.46
N ARG A 121 20.55 23.57 -2.49
CA ARG A 121 19.92 23.15 -3.74
C ARG A 121 20.21 21.69 -4.00
N TYR A 122 19.16 20.94 -4.33
CA TYR A 122 19.26 19.54 -4.73
C TYR A 122 18.70 19.34 -6.14
N ILE A 123 19.33 18.47 -6.90
CA ILE A 123 18.87 18.06 -8.23
C ILE A 123 18.38 16.62 -8.11
N VAL A 124 17.14 16.39 -8.49
CA VAL A 124 16.45 15.11 -8.42
C VAL A 124 16.03 14.70 -9.82
N CYS A 125 16.52 13.56 -10.29
CA CYS A 125 16.11 12.91 -11.53
C CYS A 125 15.28 11.68 -11.19
N LEU A 126 13.96 11.75 -11.45
CA LEU A 126 13.02 10.68 -11.13
C LEU A 126 13.14 9.47 -12.07
N GLU A 127 13.46 9.71 -13.35
CA GLU A 127 13.65 8.65 -14.35
C GLU A 127 14.80 7.72 -13.98
N ASN A 128 15.95 8.29 -13.66
CA ASN A 128 17.15 7.53 -13.30
C ASN A 128 17.28 7.25 -11.81
N LYS A 129 16.28 7.63 -11.00
CA LYS A 129 16.31 7.57 -9.53
C LYS A 129 17.64 8.10 -8.97
N ARG A 130 18.01 9.35 -9.28
CA ARG A 130 19.23 9.99 -8.76
C ARG A 130 18.90 11.28 -8.03
N CYS A 131 19.47 11.44 -6.83
CA CYS A 131 19.46 12.69 -6.09
C CYS A 131 20.91 13.15 -5.89
N SER A 132 21.16 14.46 -6.03
CA SER A 132 22.45 15.04 -5.63
C SER A 132 22.75 14.88 -4.14
N CYS A 133 21.71 14.60 -3.33
CA CYS A 133 21.81 14.25 -1.91
C CYS A 133 22.18 12.79 -1.64
N GLY A 134 22.24 11.93 -2.67
CA GLY A 134 22.55 10.50 -2.51
C GLY A 134 21.40 9.63 -2.00
N GLN A 135 20.22 10.20 -1.70
CA GLN A 135 19.13 9.46 -1.05
C GLN A 135 18.64 8.24 -1.84
N PHE A 136 18.62 8.30 -3.18
CA PHE A 136 18.20 7.16 -4.00
C PHE A 136 19.27 6.08 -4.15
N GLN A 137 20.50 6.34 -3.67
CA GLN A 137 21.64 5.43 -3.75
C GLN A 137 21.91 4.71 -2.41
N LEU A 138 21.04 4.91 -1.42
CA LEU A 138 21.10 4.25 -0.10
C LEU A 138 20.24 2.99 -0.02
N ASP A 139 19.62 2.57 -1.14
CA ASP A 139 18.90 1.31 -1.30
C ASP A 139 19.84 0.18 -1.77
#